data_AF-A0A933HNW3-F1
#
_entry.id   AF-A0A933HNW3-F1
#
_cell.length_a   1.000
_cell.length_b   1.000
_cell.length_c   1.000
_cell.angle_alpha   90.00
_cell.angle_beta   90.00
_cell.angle_gamma   90.00
#
_symmetry.space_group_name_H-M   'P 1'
#
loop_
_entity.id
_entity.type
_entity.pdbx_description
1 polymer ?
#
loop_
_entity_poly.entity_id
_entity_poly.type
_entity_poly.pdbx_seq_one_letter_code
_entity_poly.pdbx_strand_id
1 'polypeptide(L)'
;MRQSKIQELLLSRHGDRIDPIGVLEQYPWLAQRNLDCVLSPDNGGLLCGLFMSHYFGWNVKGFYDGKVLGLEEGLRAEECIFLDMEVFRNPIRSVGQHMLLYNRNQIPANWNHFSNCLSPNNLRNYDGTHDFRLNYPFGTIHILIGILWLAAKLVVPQSAITPLLFTDGTWMNLLGYTEIL
;
A
#
# COMPACT_ATOMS: atom_id res chain seq x y z
N MET A 1 -20.13 4.20 -23.28
CA MET A 1 -18.86 4.03 -22.55
C MET A 1 -17.91 5.16 -22.93
N ARG A 2 -17.59 6.10 -22.03
CA ARG A 2 -16.44 6.99 -22.22
C ARG A 2 -15.20 6.18 -21.88
N GLN A 3 -14.33 5.90 -22.85
CA GLN A 3 -12.99 5.37 -22.55
C GLN A 3 -12.32 6.30 -21.54
N SER A 4 -11.74 5.72 -20.49
CA SER A 4 -10.99 6.49 -19.51
C SER A 4 -9.80 7.14 -20.22
N LYS A 5 -9.79 8.48 -20.32
CA LYS A 5 -8.68 9.28 -20.86
C LYS A 5 -7.44 9.29 -19.95
N ILE A 6 -7.09 8.15 -19.33
CA ILE A 6 -5.97 8.02 -18.38
C ILE A 6 -4.66 8.37 -19.08
N GLN A 7 -4.45 7.91 -20.32
CA GLN A 7 -3.26 8.24 -21.08
C GLN A 7 -3.10 9.76 -21.26
N GLU A 8 -4.18 10.50 -21.53
CA GLU A 8 -4.14 11.96 -21.63
C GLU A 8 -3.79 12.61 -20.29
N LEU A 9 -4.31 12.09 -19.17
CA LEU A 9 -4.00 12.58 -17.82
C LEU A 9 -2.55 12.32 -17.41
N LEU A 10 -1.91 11.29 -17.98
CA LEU A 10 -0.52 10.92 -17.71
C LEU A 10 0.49 11.70 -18.56
N LEU A 11 0.06 12.36 -19.66
CA LEU A 11 0.95 13.17 -20.52
C LEU A 11 1.63 14.32 -19.77
N SER A 12 1.04 14.82 -18.69
CA SER A 12 1.66 15.85 -17.85
C SER A 12 2.46 15.29 -16.67
N ARG A 13 2.59 13.96 -16.54
CA ARG A 13 3.08 13.24 -15.35
C ARG A 13 4.33 12.38 -15.63
N HIS A 14 5.16 12.77 -16.59
CA HIS A 14 6.34 11.99 -17.03
C HIS A 14 7.40 11.69 -15.94
N GLY A 15 7.34 12.33 -14.77
CA GLY A 15 8.26 12.13 -13.63
C GLY A 15 7.67 11.37 -12.44
N ASP A 16 6.44 10.85 -12.52
CA ASP A 16 5.69 10.34 -11.36
C ASP A 16 6.03 8.90 -10.93
N ARG A 17 7.29 8.51 -11.18
CA ARG A 17 7.81 7.18 -10.85
C ARG A 17 8.16 7.14 -9.37
N ILE A 18 7.78 6.05 -8.72
CA ILE A 18 8.25 5.76 -7.36
C ILE A 18 9.67 5.23 -7.49
N ASP A 19 10.62 5.86 -6.80
CA ASP A 19 12.01 5.41 -6.67
C ASP A 19 12.12 4.41 -5.50
N PRO A 20 12.34 3.11 -5.77
CA PRO A 20 12.47 2.10 -4.72
C PRO A 20 13.60 2.39 -3.74
N ILE A 21 14.72 2.98 -4.21
CA ILE A 21 15.89 3.22 -3.37
C ILE A 21 15.59 4.33 -2.37
N GLY A 22 15.12 5.50 -2.85
CA GLY A 22 14.70 6.59 -1.97
C GLY A 22 13.58 6.20 -1.00
N VAL A 23 12.66 5.32 -1.41
CA VAL A 23 11.63 4.78 -0.51
C VAL A 23 12.25 3.93 0.62
N LEU A 24 13.24 3.08 0.32
CA LEU A 24 13.92 2.29 1.35
C LEU A 24 14.81 3.14 2.27
N GLU A 25 15.35 4.25 1.77
CA GLU A 25 16.05 5.23 2.62
C GLU A 25 15.08 5.93 3.59
N GLN A 26 13.87 6.27 3.13
CA GLN A 26 12.84 6.91 3.96
C GLN A 26 12.17 5.92 4.93
N TYR A 27 11.94 4.68 4.51
CA TYR A 27 11.26 3.64 5.27
C TYR A 27 12.14 2.38 5.40
N PRO A 28 13.29 2.47 6.10
CA PRO A 28 14.27 1.37 6.16
C PRO A 28 13.72 0.10 6.83
N TRP A 29 12.66 0.23 7.62
CA TRP A 29 11.98 -0.89 8.25
C TRP A 29 11.35 -1.87 7.25
N LEU A 30 11.04 -1.44 6.01
CA LEU A 30 10.44 -2.32 4.99
C LEU A 30 11.32 -3.52 4.64
N ALA A 31 12.64 -3.34 4.63
CA ALA A 31 13.59 -4.38 4.26
C ALA A 31 14.21 -5.11 5.48
N GLN A 32 13.83 -4.72 6.70
CA GLN A 32 14.29 -5.38 7.92
C GLN A 32 13.64 -6.76 8.06
N ARG A 33 14.35 -7.67 8.73
CA ARG A 33 13.89 -9.05 8.95
C ARG A 33 13.28 -9.23 10.33
N ASN A 34 12.43 -10.26 10.46
CA ASN A 34 11.90 -10.74 11.74
C ASN A 34 11.15 -9.67 12.54
N LEU A 35 10.37 -8.84 11.84
CA LEU A 35 9.51 -7.84 12.47
C LEU A 35 8.09 -8.39 12.67
N ASP A 36 7.38 -7.84 13.63
CA ASP A 36 5.99 -8.19 13.89
C ASP A 36 5.05 -7.31 13.07
N CYS A 37 3.96 -7.89 12.57
CA CYS A 37 3.00 -7.19 11.74
C CYS A 37 1.53 -7.47 12.11
N VAL A 38 0.69 -6.50 11.76
CA VAL A 38 -0.77 -6.57 11.85
C VAL A 38 -1.33 -6.44 10.44
N LEU A 39 -2.28 -7.31 10.08
CA LEU A 39 -2.84 -7.35 8.72
C LEU A 39 -4.24 -6.73 8.67
N SER A 40 -4.63 -6.20 7.51
CA SER A 40 -6.06 -6.04 7.23
C SER A 40 -6.69 -7.45 7.14
N PRO A 41 -7.91 -7.65 7.67
CA PRO A 41 -8.56 -8.95 7.65
C PRO A 41 -9.24 -9.24 6.30
N ASP A 42 -8.51 -9.01 5.20
CA ASP A 42 -8.95 -9.29 3.84
C ASP A 42 -7.84 -9.99 3.02
N ASN A 43 -8.10 -10.21 1.73
CA ASN A 43 -7.16 -10.89 0.85
C ASN A 43 -5.89 -10.05 0.57
N GLY A 44 -6.00 -8.72 0.55
CA GLY A 44 -4.87 -7.81 0.34
C GLY A 44 -3.90 -7.87 1.51
N GLY A 45 -4.41 -7.77 2.74
CA GLY A 45 -3.65 -7.90 3.97
C GLY A 45 -3.02 -9.27 4.11
N LEU A 46 -3.78 -10.33 3.85
CA LEU A 46 -3.27 -11.70 3.91
C LEU A 46 -2.09 -11.92 2.96
N LEU A 47 -2.19 -11.46 1.71
CA LEU A 47 -1.10 -11.62 0.73
C LEU A 47 0.12 -10.76 1.08
N CYS A 48 -0.08 -9.54 1.58
CA CYS A 48 1.01 -8.73 2.09
C CYS A 48 1.73 -9.43 3.25
N GLY A 49 0.96 -9.97 4.21
CA GLY A 49 1.49 -10.74 5.34
C GLY A 49 2.29 -11.95 4.88
N LEU A 50 1.72 -12.80 4.02
CA LEU A 50 2.39 -13.98 3.47
C LEU A 50 3.69 -13.63 2.74
N PHE A 51 3.68 -12.56 1.94
CA PHE A 51 4.88 -12.08 1.24
C PHE A 51 5.97 -11.66 2.24
N MET A 52 5.64 -10.82 3.22
CA MET A 52 6.61 -10.34 4.20
C MET A 52 7.12 -11.47 5.12
N SER A 53 6.25 -12.39 5.52
CA SER A 53 6.64 -13.59 6.27
C SER A 53 7.58 -14.48 5.48
N HIS A 54 7.29 -14.75 4.21
CA HIS A 54 8.12 -15.65 3.39
C HIS A 54 9.50 -15.08 3.09
N TYR A 55 9.57 -13.81 2.65
CA TYR A 55 10.84 -13.23 2.18
C TYR A 55 11.66 -12.58 3.30
N PHE A 56 11.01 -12.03 4.33
CA PHE A 56 11.66 -11.26 5.39
C PHE A 56 11.50 -11.86 6.79
N GLY A 57 10.74 -12.96 6.94
CA GLY A 57 10.56 -13.63 8.23
C GLY A 57 9.67 -12.86 9.20
N TRP A 58 8.81 -11.97 8.70
CA TRP A 58 7.89 -11.21 9.57
C TRP A 58 6.84 -12.13 10.22
N ASN A 59 6.44 -11.81 11.45
CA ASN A 59 5.45 -12.59 12.20
C ASN A 59 4.12 -11.86 12.25
N VAL A 60 3.05 -12.55 11.85
CA VAL A 60 1.69 -12.04 11.98
C VAL A 60 1.26 -12.11 13.45
N LYS A 61 1.02 -10.96 14.06
CA LYS A 61 0.67 -10.80 15.49
C LYS A 61 -0.75 -10.31 15.73
N GLY A 62 -1.47 -9.96 14.68
CA GLY A 62 -2.82 -9.43 14.82
C GLY A 62 -3.49 -9.05 13.51
N PHE A 63 -4.73 -8.59 13.65
CA PHE A 63 -5.57 -8.10 12.57
C PHE A 63 -6.25 -6.80 12.98
N TYR A 64 -6.42 -5.88 12.03
CA TYR A 64 -7.10 -4.61 12.25
C TYR A 64 -8.02 -4.26 11.08
N ASP A 65 -9.31 -4.06 11.35
CA ASP A 65 -10.33 -3.74 10.33
C ASP A 65 -10.62 -2.22 10.19
N GLY A 66 -9.78 -1.37 10.79
CA GLY A 66 -10.03 0.07 10.89
C GLY A 66 -10.89 0.49 12.07
N LYS A 67 -11.43 -0.45 12.85
CA LYS A 67 -12.28 -0.21 14.04
C LYS A 67 -11.81 -0.99 15.26
N VAL A 68 -11.48 -2.26 15.09
CA VAL A 68 -11.12 -3.22 16.14
C VAL A 68 -9.76 -3.81 15.82
N LEU A 69 -8.82 -3.62 16.74
CA LEU A 69 -7.50 -4.25 16.69
C LEU A 69 -7.53 -5.51 17.56
N GLY A 70 -7.38 -6.67 16.93
CA GLY A 70 -7.00 -7.91 17.60
C GLY A 70 -5.49 -8.05 17.57
N LEU A 71 -4.85 -8.11 18.73
CA LEU A 71 -3.40 -8.19 18.86
C LEU A 71 -3.04 -9.26 19.90
N GLU A 72 -1.94 -9.97 19.67
CA GLU A 72 -1.37 -10.92 20.63
C GLU A 72 -1.14 -10.25 21.99
N GLU A 73 -1.44 -10.97 23.07
CA GLU A 73 -1.37 -10.45 24.44
C GLU A 73 0.06 -10.02 24.79
N GLY A 74 0.18 -8.85 25.43
CA GLY A 74 1.46 -8.29 25.85
C GLY A 74 2.20 -7.47 24.78
N LEU A 75 1.75 -7.48 23.52
CA LEU A 75 2.28 -6.61 22.48
C LEU A 75 1.59 -5.25 22.45
N ARG A 76 2.33 -4.23 22.03
CA ARG A 76 1.78 -2.91 21.70
C ARG A 76 1.70 -2.71 20.19
N ALA A 77 0.69 -1.96 19.77
CA ALA A 77 0.50 -1.60 18.36
C ALA A 77 1.74 -0.92 17.75
N GLU A 78 2.44 -0.05 18.49
CA GLU A 78 3.62 0.66 17.97
C GLU A 78 4.83 -0.25 17.69
N GLU A 79 4.85 -1.46 18.26
CA GLU A 79 5.90 -2.45 18.04
C GLU A 79 5.70 -3.20 16.71
N CYS A 80 4.48 -3.19 16.19
CA CYS A 80 4.09 -3.85 14.95
C CYS A 80 4.13 -2.91 13.73
N ILE A 81 4.12 -3.52 12.54
CA ILE A 81 3.92 -2.83 11.25
C ILE A 81 2.56 -3.23 10.69
N PHE A 82 1.76 -2.24 10.29
CA PHE A 82 0.43 -2.47 9.73
C PHE A 82 0.53 -2.62 8.21
N LEU A 83 0.07 -3.75 7.69
CA LEU A 83 0.12 -4.09 6.26
C LEU A 83 -1.26 -3.95 5.62
N ASP A 84 -1.28 -3.38 4.41
CA ASP A 84 -2.47 -3.16 3.58
C ASP A 84 -3.47 -2.18 4.20
N MET A 85 -2.95 -1.15 4.89
CA MET A 85 -3.73 -0.08 5.48
C MET A 85 -2.86 1.11 5.87
N GLU A 86 -3.47 2.28 5.99
CA GLU A 86 -2.83 3.50 6.43
C GLU A 86 -3.25 3.85 7.85
N VAL A 87 -2.27 3.98 8.77
CA VAL A 87 -2.54 4.33 10.16
C VAL A 87 -2.12 5.78 10.42
N PHE A 88 -3.10 6.64 10.72
CA PHE A 88 -2.88 8.07 11.00
C PHE A 88 -2.40 8.32 12.44
N ARG A 89 -1.23 7.78 12.79
CA ARG A 89 -0.68 7.91 14.15
C ARG A 89 0.84 7.75 14.16
N ASN A 90 1.57 8.82 14.48
CA ASN A 90 2.99 8.73 14.82
C ASN A 90 3.14 8.07 16.21
N PRO A 91 4.01 7.05 16.41
CA PRO A 91 5.04 6.52 15.50
C PRO A 91 4.69 5.24 14.75
N ILE A 92 3.41 4.86 14.65
CA ILE A 92 2.98 3.62 14.00
C ILE A 92 3.45 3.57 12.55
N ARG A 93 4.06 2.43 12.20
CA ARG A 93 4.52 2.12 10.84
C ARG A 93 3.40 1.42 10.10
N SER A 94 3.10 1.89 8.90
CA SER A 94 2.04 1.29 8.07
C SER A 94 2.35 1.41 6.58
N VAL A 95 1.71 0.55 5.79
CA VAL A 95 1.79 0.58 4.33
C VAL A 95 0.42 0.28 3.75
N GLY A 96 -0.04 1.14 2.86
CA GLY A 96 -1.33 1.02 2.19
C GLY A 96 -1.29 1.69 0.82
N GLN A 97 -2.39 1.58 0.07
CA GLN A 97 -2.48 2.13 -1.29
C GLN A 97 -3.55 3.20 -1.49
N HIS A 98 -4.44 3.43 -0.53
CA HIS A 98 -5.60 4.30 -0.68
C HIS A 98 -5.26 5.78 -0.87
N MET A 99 -6.21 6.52 -1.44
CA MET A 99 -6.16 7.98 -1.53
C MET A 99 -6.51 8.57 -0.15
N LEU A 100 -5.52 9.19 0.51
CA LEU A 100 -5.71 9.74 1.86
C LEU A 100 -6.04 11.22 1.85
N LEU A 101 -5.33 12.00 1.03
CA LEU A 101 -5.47 13.45 1.02
C LEU A 101 -6.68 13.84 0.19
N TYR A 102 -7.60 14.61 0.76
CA TYR A 102 -8.74 15.11 0.01
C TYR A 102 -8.33 16.22 -0.97
N ASN A 103 -7.57 17.22 -0.50
CA ASN A 103 -7.16 18.38 -1.28
C ASN A 103 -5.78 18.90 -0.84
N ARG A 104 -4.80 18.88 -1.74
CA ARG A 104 -3.42 19.35 -1.49
C ARG A 104 -3.30 20.86 -1.30
N ASN A 105 -4.30 21.63 -1.68
CA ASN A 105 -4.35 23.07 -1.37
C ASN A 105 -4.85 23.33 0.06
N GLN A 106 -5.29 22.30 0.78
CA GLN A 106 -5.85 22.37 2.15
C GLN A 106 -5.35 21.19 3.00
N ILE A 107 -4.02 21.07 3.13
CA ILE A 107 -3.40 19.99 3.90
C ILE A 107 -3.69 20.20 5.40
N PRO A 108 -4.22 19.18 6.12
CA PRO A 108 -4.44 19.26 7.57
C PRO A 108 -3.14 19.55 8.34
N ALA A 109 -3.22 20.36 9.41
CA ALA A 109 -2.04 20.74 10.19
C ALA A 109 -1.29 19.54 10.82
N ASN A 110 -2.00 18.44 11.07
CA ASN A 110 -1.48 17.19 11.64
C ASN A 110 -1.16 16.13 10.57
N TRP A 111 -1.00 16.51 9.30
CA TRP A 111 -0.70 15.57 8.20
C TRP A 111 0.56 14.73 8.44
N ASN A 112 1.51 15.26 9.21
CA ASN A 112 2.72 14.56 9.62
C ASN A 112 2.48 13.29 10.45
N HIS A 113 1.26 13.00 10.92
CA HIS A 113 0.93 11.70 11.53
C HIS A 113 1.04 10.52 10.56
N PHE A 114 1.04 10.77 9.24
CA PHE A 114 1.37 9.77 8.22
C PHE A 114 2.88 9.67 7.91
N SER A 115 3.77 10.30 8.68
CA SER A 115 5.22 10.30 8.38
C SER A 115 5.85 8.90 8.33
N ASN A 116 5.27 7.94 9.05
CA ASN A 116 5.67 6.52 9.05
C ASN A 116 4.71 5.62 8.25
N CYS A 117 3.89 6.22 7.38
CA CYS A 117 2.95 5.51 6.52
C CYS A 117 3.42 5.58 5.07
N LEU A 118 3.88 4.45 4.52
CA LEU A 118 4.14 4.35 3.09
C LEU A 118 2.80 4.28 2.33
N SER A 119 2.53 5.29 1.52
CA SER A 119 1.41 5.28 0.56
C SER A 119 1.88 5.81 -0.79
N PRO A 120 1.59 5.11 -1.90
CA PRO A 120 2.04 5.51 -3.24
C PRO A 120 1.39 6.81 -3.68
N ASN A 121 0.17 7.12 -3.22
CA ASN A 121 -0.50 8.38 -3.51
C ASN A 121 0.13 9.54 -2.75
N ASN A 122 0.50 9.31 -1.47
CA ASN A 122 1.23 10.31 -0.69
C ASN A 122 2.61 10.61 -1.29
N LEU A 123 3.34 9.58 -1.74
CA LEU A 123 4.64 9.75 -2.42
C LEU A 123 4.53 10.61 -3.69
N ARG A 124 3.40 10.53 -4.39
CA ARG A 124 3.12 11.31 -5.61
C ARG A 124 2.45 12.66 -5.35
N ASN A 125 2.17 12.99 -4.09
CA ASN A 125 1.37 14.17 -3.71
C ASN A 125 0.00 14.21 -4.43
N TYR A 126 -0.64 13.04 -4.55
CA TYR A 126 -1.96 12.90 -5.14
C TYR A 126 -3.05 13.16 -4.11
N ASP A 127 -4.16 13.71 -4.58
CA ASP A 127 -5.35 13.94 -3.77
C ASP A 127 -6.66 13.59 -4.48
N GLY A 128 -7.75 13.53 -3.72
CA GLY A 128 -9.09 13.22 -4.20
C GLY A 128 -9.69 14.29 -5.13
N THR A 129 -9.30 15.56 -4.99
CA THR A 129 -9.86 16.66 -5.80
C THR A 129 -9.25 16.78 -7.19
N HIS A 130 -7.98 16.41 -7.36
CA HIS A 130 -7.23 16.64 -8.59
C HIS A 130 -6.81 15.35 -9.27
N ASP A 131 -6.53 14.28 -8.50
CA ASP A 131 -5.83 13.09 -8.98
C ASP A 131 -6.59 11.78 -8.72
N PHE A 132 -7.84 11.84 -8.26
CA PHE A 132 -8.62 10.63 -7.94
C PHE A 132 -8.65 9.59 -9.07
N ARG A 133 -8.75 10.06 -10.33
CA ARG A 133 -8.73 9.19 -11.52
C ARG A 133 -7.37 8.56 -11.83
N LEU A 134 -6.33 9.00 -11.13
CA LEU A 134 -4.96 8.52 -11.17
C LEU A 134 -4.58 7.82 -9.85
N ASN A 135 -5.56 7.51 -8.98
CA ASN A 135 -5.31 6.69 -7.80
C ASN A 135 -4.52 5.44 -8.17
N TYR A 136 -3.61 5.02 -7.28
CA TYR A 136 -2.82 3.82 -7.52
C TYR A 136 -3.73 2.62 -7.87
N PRO A 137 -3.56 2.01 -9.05
CA PRO A 137 -4.57 1.10 -9.60
C PRO A 137 -4.41 -0.36 -9.16
N PHE A 138 -3.45 -0.65 -8.28
CA PHE A 138 -3.07 -2.00 -7.87
C PHE A 138 -3.16 -2.14 -6.34
N GLY A 139 -3.30 -3.37 -5.83
CA GLY A 139 -3.25 -3.62 -4.38
C GLY A 139 -1.86 -3.37 -3.76
N THR A 140 -1.80 -3.19 -2.43
CA THR A 140 -0.56 -2.90 -1.69
C THR A 140 0.55 -3.93 -1.90
N ILE A 141 0.21 -5.20 -2.15
CA ILE A 141 1.19 -6.23 -2.49
C ILE A 141 2.08 -5.86 -3.69
N HIS A 142 1.54 -5.15 -4.68
CA HIS A 142 2.30 -4.73 -5.86
C HIS A 142 3.33 -3.67 -5.53
N ILE A 143 3.04 -2.83 -4.54
CA ILE A 143 3.97 -1.81 -4.01
C ILE A 143 5.11 -2.50 -3.28
N LEU A 144 4.77 -3.44 -2.39
CA LEU A 144 5.76 -4.23 -1.64
C LEU A 144 6.69 -4.97 -2.59
N ILE A 145 6.14 -5.67 -3.58
CA ILE A 145 6.92 -6.33 -4.64
C ILE A 145 7.80 -5.31 -5.36
N GLY A 146 7.24 -4.20 -5.82
CA GLY A 146 7.96 -3.18 -6.60
C GLY A 146 9.10 -2.48 -5.84
N ILE A 147 8.98 -2.33 -4.52
CA ILE A 147 10.03 -1.74 -3.68
C ILE A 147 11.07 -2.80 -3.29
N LEU A 148 10.61 -3.98 -2.88
CA LEU A 148 11.45 -5.00 -2.25
C LEU A 148 12.04 -5.99 -3.24
N TRP A 149 11.75 -5.92 -4.55
CA TRP A 149 12.21 -6.90 -5.53
C TRP A 149 13.73 -7.11 -5.54
N LEU A 150 14.52 -6.04 -5.40
CA LEU A 150 15.98 -6.12 -5.31
C LEU A 150 16.44 -6.82 -4.03
N ALA A 151 15.88 -6.42 -2.88
CA ALA A 151 16.23 -6.98 -1.57
C ALA A 151 15.80 -8.45 -1.43
N ALA A 152 14.64 -8.80 -1.98
CA ALA A 152 14.07 -10.14 -1.96
C ALA A 152 14.63 -11.06 -3.05
N LYS A 153 15.44 -10.54 -4.00
CA LYS A 153 15.89 -11.24 -5.22
C LYS A 153 14.72 -11.95 -5.91
N LEU A 154 13.59 -11.24 -6.00
CA LEU A 154 12.30 -11.82 -6.38
C LEU A 154 12.26 -12.17 -7.86
N VAL A 155 11.77 -13.37 -8.17
CA VAL A 155 11.35 -13.76 -9.52
C VAL A 155 9.87 -14.11 -9.46
N VAL A 156 9.02 -13.30 -10.08
CA VAL A 156 7.57 -13.55 -10.13
C VAL A 156 7.30 -14.50 -11.30
N PRO A 157 6.85 -15.75 -11.05
CA PRO A 157 6.53 -16.66 -12.14
C PRO A 157 5.29 -16.16 -12.88
N GLN A 158 5.20 -16.44 -14.18
CA GLN A 158 4.08 -15.98 -14.99
C GLN A 158 2.71 -16.47 -14.48
N SER A 159 2.67 -17.66 -13.86
CA SER A 159 1.48 -18.21 -13.22
C SER A 159 0.99 -17.40 -12.01
N ALA A 160 1.84 -16.59 -11.38
CA ALA A 160 1.46 -15.75 -10.25
C ALA A 160 0.86 -14.39 -10.67
N ILE A 161 1.03 -13.98 -11.93
CA ILE A 161 0.52 -12.67 -12.40
C ILE A 161 -1.00 -12.59 -12.26
N THR A 162 -1.73 -13.60 -12.76
CA THR A 162 -3.20 -13.59 -12.70
C THR A 162 -3.72 -13.54 -11.26
N PRO A 163 -3.28 -14.42 -10.32
CA PRO A 163 -3.65 -14.30 -8.92
C PRO A 163 -3.35 -12.93 -8.29
N LEU A 164 -2.20 -12.32 -8.62
CA LEU A 164 -1.85 -10.99 -8.12
C LEU A 164 -2.82 -9.91 -8.64
N LEU A 165 -3.31 -10.02 -9.87
CA LEU A 165 -4.32 -9.10 -10.40
C LEU A 165 -5.72 -9.27 -9.77
N PHE A 166 -6.00 -10.38 -9.09
CA PHE A 166 -7.25 -10.50 -8.32
C PHE A 166 -7.20 -9.75 -6.98
N THR A 167 -6.01 -9.34 -6.54
CA THR A 167 -5.85 -8.59 -5.30
C THR A 167 -6.43 -7.19 -5.44
N ASP A 168 -7.22 -6.79 -4.46
CA ASP A 168 -7.88 -5.48 -4.37
C ASP A 168 -8.78 -5.14 -5.57
N GLY A 169 -9.36 -6.16 -6.23
CA GLY A 169 -10.23 -5.94 -7.38
C GLY A 169 -9.54 -5.29 -8.58
N THR A 170 -8.20 -5.28 -8.63
CA THR A 170 -7.41 -4.72 -9.75
C THR A 170 -7.92 -5.23 -11.10
N TRP A 171 -8.21 -6.53 -11.19
CA TRP A 171 -8.83 -7.16 -12.34
C TRP A 171 -10.20 -6.58 -12.71
N MET A 172 -11.06 -6.27 -11.73
CA MET A 172 -12.37 -5.65 -11.97
C MET A 172 -12.22 -4.26 -12.58
N ASN A 173 -11.24 -3.47 -12.09
CA ASN A 173 -10.88 -2.17 -12.66
C ASN A 173 -10.37 -2.31 -14.10
N LEU A 174 -9.50 -3.29 -14.36
CA LEU A 174 -8.92 -3.55 -15.69
C LEU A 174 -9.97 -4.01 -16.72
N LEU A 175 -10.95 -4.81 -16.29
CA LEU A 175 -12.01 -5.31 -17.15
C LEU A 175 -13.20 -4.35 -17.31
N GLY A 176 -13.19 -3.20 -16.63
CA GLY A 176 -14.27 -2.22 -16.73
C GLY A 176 -15.60 -2.74 -16.19
N TYR A 177 -15.57 -3.64 -15.20
CA TYR A 177 -16.79 -4.00 -14.48
C TYR A 177 -17.30 -2.75 -13.77
N THR A 178 -18.51 -2.35 -14.15
CA THR A 178 -19.27 -1.32 -13.44
C THR A 178 -19.67 -1.92 -12.10
N GLU A 179 -19.47 -1.16 -11.02
CA GLU A 179 -19.89 -1.53 -9.68
C GLU A 179 -21.30 -2.12 -9.71
N ILE A 180 -21.47 -3.30 -9.10
CA ILE A 180 -22.82 -3.78 -8.78
C ILE A 180 -23.33 -2.86 -7.67
N LEU A 181 -24.20 -1.93 -8.09
CA LEU A 181 -25.21 -1.15 -7.35
C LEU A 181 -24.97 -0.87 -5.86
#